data_AF-A0A2G9TSV5-F1
#
_entry.id   AF-A0A2G9TSV5-F1
#
_cell.length_a   1.000
_cell.length_b   1.000
_cell.length_c   1.000
_cell.angle_alpha   90.00
_cell.angle_beta   90.00
_cell.angle_gamma   90.00
#
_symmetry.space_group_name_H-M   'P 1'
#
loop_
_entity.id
_entity.type
_entity.pdbx_description
1 polymer ?
#
loop_
_entity_poly.entity_id
_entity_poly.type
_entity_poly.pdbx_seq_one_letter_code
_entity_poly.pdbx_strand_id
1 'polypeptide(L)'
;MRTKGVRGTTLPSTREISNKLHQEGANPAFDYSKNHFFMQFGQWVAHDIIFMPSSVGPLGKALDCSSCDSPSLSKNCAPIPNTHFLDLSSVYGSEECEGASVRSFIKGELRAYEHNGDLLPPQKKNDSNCLSKAPYYCFTTGDFRNSLHPGLVPLHTVYIKEHNRIAALFKRSNPSWTDEAIFQEARRVNIAQYQHQVYSEYLPSVIGNKLWNDFGLKPLQSGFSTGYSTSVNAALSAEFAAAAFRFGHGTARKDFPRVTNSNKTAGSTVDMGSNIFYVDSHYAANQGGQASFIE
;
A
#
# COMPACT_ATOMS: atom_id res chain seq x y z
N MET A 1 18.43 -20.24 9.33
CA MET A 1 17.29 -20.04 10.27
C MET A 1 17.79 -20.35 11.68
N ARG A 2 17.51 -19.50 12.68
CA ARG A 2 18.00 -19.69 14.06
C ARG A 2 17.18 -20.78 14.76
N THR A 3 17.83 -21.80 15.31
CA THR A 3 17.17 -22.96 15.95
C THR A 3 17.37 -23.02 17.46
N LYS A 4 18.27 -22.19 18.02
CA LYS A 4 18.56 -22.12 19.46
C LYS A 4 18.38 -20.71 20.03
N GLY A 5 17.80 -20.62 21.21
CA GLY A 5 17.62 -19.39 21.98
C GLY A 5 18.93 -18.92 22.64
N VAL A 6 18.89 -17.74 23.27
CA VAL A 6 20.05 -17.15 23.97
C VAL A 6 20.57 -18.06 25.10
N ARG A 7 19.69 -18.85 25.70
CA ARG A 7 20.01 -19.83 26.75
C ARG A 7 20.40 -21.22 26.23
N GLY A 8 20.61 -21.37 24.91
CA GLY A 8 20.98 -22.64 24.28
C GLY A 8 19.84 -23.65 24.09
N THR A 9 18.65 -23.36 24.61
CA THR A 9 17.44 -24.18 24.41
C THR A 9 16.94 -24.12 22.97
N THR A 10 16.36 -25.21 22.48
CA THR A 10 15.72 -25.25 21.16
C THR A 10 14.55 -24.28 21.12
N LEU A 11 14.48 -23.48 20.05
CA LEU A 11 13.34 -22.61 19.82
C LEU A 11 12.13 -23.44 19.35
N PRO A 12 10.91 -23.15 19.83
CA PRO A 12 9.71 -23.81 19.34
C PRO A 12 9.48 -23.48 17.86
N SER A 13 8.76 -24.37 17.17
CA SER A 13 8.36 -24.12 15.78
C SER A 13 7.45 -22.88 15.71
N THR A 14 7.64 -22.05 14.69
CA THR A 14 6.76 -20.89 14.44
C THR A 14 5.31 -21.31 14.23
N ARG A 15 5.08 -22.46 13.57
CA ARG A 15 3.73 -23.03 13.40
C ARG A 15 3.15 -23.51 14.71
N GLU A 16 3.96 -24.09 15.59
CA GLU A 16 3.51 -24.52 16.91
C GLU A 16 3.09 -23.33 17.77
N ILE A 17 3.90 -22.26 17.79
CA ILE A 17 3.54 -21.00 18.47
C ILE A 17 2.22 -20.47 17.92
N SER A 18 2.09 -20.37 16.59
CA SER A 18 0.86 -19.89 15.94
C SER A 18 -0.36 -20.72 16.35
N ASN A 19 -0.24 -22.05 16.34
CA ASN A 19 -1.32 -22.96 16.70
C ASN A 19 -1.69 -22.91 18.19
N LYS A 20 -0.80 -22.41 19.08
CA LYS A 20 -1.08 -22.28 20.51
C LYS A 20 -1.61 -20.90 20.87
N LEU A 21 -1.07 -19.83 20.27
CA LEU A 21 -1.42 -18.45 20.60
C LEU A 21 -2.63 -17.91 19.82
N HIS A 22 -2.85 -18.36 18.58
CA HIS A 22 -3.90 -17.82 17.70
C HIS A 22 -5.08 -18.78 17.51
N GLN A 23 -5.36 -19.67 18.48
CA GLN A 23 -6.52 -20.58 18.42
C GLN A 23 -7.87 -19.84 18.38
N GLU A 24 -7.91 -18.59 18.86
CA GLU A 24 -9.10 -17.74 18.92
C GLU A 24 -9.58 -17.22 17.56
N GLY A 25 -8.85 -17.47 16.45
CA GLY A 25 -9.25 -17.07 15.10
C GLY A 25 -10.61 -17.62 14.62
N ALA A 26 -11.26 -18.51 15.39
CA ALA A 26 -12.61 -19.00 15.12
C ALA A 26 -13.73 -18.04 15.58
N ASN A 27 -13.48 -17.12 16.53
CA ASN A 27 -14.46 -16.18 17.05
C ASN A 27 -13.96 -14.73 16.93
N PRO A 28 -14.32 -14.01 15.85
CA PRO A 28 -13.85 -12.64 15.67
C PRO A 28 -14.40 -11.72 16.77
N ALA A 29 -13.51 -11.03 17.48
CA ALA A 29 -13.87 -9.90 18.34
C ALA A 29 -13.78 -8.62 17.50
N PHE A 30 -14.92 -7.94 17.32
CA PHE A 30 -14.96 -6.67 16.58
C PHE A 30 -14.75 -5.49 17.54
N ASP A 31 -13.74 -4.67 17.24
CA ASP A 31 -13.55 -3.38 17.89
C ASP A 31 -14.48 -2.34 17.24
N TYR A 32 -15.53 -1.93 17.96
CA TYR A 32 -16.50 -0.95 17.48
C TYR A 32 -15.95 0.49 17.39
N SER A 33 -14.75 0.74 17.91
CA SER A 33 -14.08 2.04 17.79
C SER A 33 -13.29 2.19 16.49
N LYS A 34 -13.09 1.11 15.74
CA LYS A 34 -12.34 1.08 14.48
C LYS A 34 -13.19 0.53 13.34
N ASN A 35 -13.09 1.15 12.18
CA ASN A 35 -13.68 0.60 10.95
C ASN A 35 -12.65 -0.26 10.19
N HIS A 36 -13.10 -0.94 9.13
CA HIS A 36 -12.22 -1.77 8.32
C HIS A 36 -11.09 -0.97 7.64
N PHE A 37 -11.35 0.30 7.32
CA PHE A 37 -10.38 1.20 6.72
C PHE A 37 -9.14 1.40 7.59
N PHE A 38 -9.26 1.34 8.92
CA PHE A 38 -8.10 1.38 9.83
C PHE A 38 -7.05 0.31 9.51
N MET A 39 -7.50 -0.94 9.29
CA MET A 39 -6.60 -2.02 8.90
C MET A 39 -6.01 -1.77 7.51
N GLN A 40 -6.88 -1.42 6.55
CA GLN A 40 -6.49 -1.22 5.16
C GLN A 40 -5.46 -0.09 4.99
N PHE A 41 -5.65 1.01 5.72
CA PHE A 41 -4.74 2.15 5.72
C PHE A 41 -3.41 1.83 6.43
N GLY A 42 -3.43 0.99 7.46
CA GLY A 42 -2.19 0.50 8.08
C GLY A 42 -1.34 -0.31 7.11
N GLN A 43 -1.97 -1.18 6.32
CA GLN A 43 -1.27 -1.90 5.26
C GLN A 43 -0.77 -0.95 4.15
N TRP A 44 -1.56 0.05 3.78
CA TRP A 44 -1.15 1.09 2.82
C TRP A 44 0.11 1.83 3.28
N VAL A 45 0.15 2.27 4.54
CA VAL A 45 1.34 2.86 5.15
C VAL A 45 2.50 1.89 5.12
N ALA A 46 2.29 0.63 5.50
CA ALA A 46 3.35 -0.37 5.47
C ALA A 46 3.92 -0.59 4.05
N HIS A 47 3.09 -0.52 3.01
CA HIS A 47 3.56 -0.66 1.64
C HIS A 47 4.43 0.53 1.20
N ASP A 48 4.15 1.72 1.75
CA ASP A 48 4.92 2.93 1.46
C ASP A 48 6.31 2.93 2.08
N ILE A 49 6.44 2.46 3.33
CA ILE A 49 7.71 2.58 4.08
C ILE A 49 8.44 1.25 4.28
N ILE A 50 7.77 0.10 4.17
CA ILE A 50 8.38 -1.22 4.42
C ILE A 50 8.42 -2.02 3.14
N PHE A 51 9.63 -2.45 2.77
CA PHE A 51 9.83 -3.60 1.90
C PHE A 51 10.79 -4.57 2.57
N MET A 52 10.47 -5.87 2.58
CA MET A 52 11.32 -6.90 3.18
C MET A 52 11.63 -7.95 2.10
N PRO A 53 12.91 -8.10 1.70
CA PRO A 53 13.29 -9.04 0.67
C PRO A 53 13.11 -10.49 1.11
N SER A 54 12.52 -11.34 0.26
CA SER A 54 12.63 -12.80 0.38
C SER A 54 14.03 -13.26 -0.03
N SER A 55 14.68 -14.09 0.79
CA SER A 55 16.05 -14.58 0.59
C SER A 55 16.22 -15.57 -0.58
N VAL A 56 15.14 -15.91 -1.30
CA VAL A 56 15.16 -16.78 -2.47
C VAL A 56 14.23 -16.23 -3.55
N GLY A 57 14.68 -16.23 -4.80
CA GLY A 57 13.84 -15.94 -5.96
C GLY A 57 12.83 -17.06 -6.23
N PRO A 58 11.91 -16.88 -7.19
CA PRO A 58 10.98 -17.93 -7.59
C PRO A 58 11.71 -19.26 -7.87
N LEU A 59 11.18 -20.37 -7.37
CA LEU A 59 11.75 -21.73 -7.51
C LEU A 59 13.14 -21.92 -6.89
N GLY A 60 13.54 -21.09 -5.92
CA GLY A 60 14.80 -21.25 -5.19
C GLY A 60 16.05 -20.73 -5.93
N LYS A 61 15.86 -19.95 -7.01
CA LYS A 61 16.97 -19.34 -7.76
C LYS A 61 17.62 -18.19 -6.98
N ALA A 62 18.88 -17.90 -7.35
CA ALA A 62 19.59 -16.71 -6.88
C ALA A 62 18.83 -15.43 -7.27
N LEU A 63 18.94 -14.40 -6.44
CA LEU A 63 18.35 -13.09 -6.70
C LEU A 63 19.14 -12.40 -7.81
N ASP A 64 18.45 -12.03 -8.89
CA ASP A 64 18.94 -11.11 -9.91
C ASP A 64 18.73 -9.66 -9.46
N CYS A 65 19.81 -8.97 -9.11
CA CYS A 65 19.78 -7.59 -8.61
C CYS A 65 20.20 -6.56 -9.66
N SER A 66 20.00 -6.88 -10.94
CA SER A 66 20.19 -5.93 -12.05
C SER A 66 19.13 -4.82 -12.04
N SER A 67 19.30 -3.80 -12.88
CA SER A 67 18.34 -2.69 -13.03
C SER A 67 16.93 -3.21 -13.36
N CYS A 68 15.89 -2.48 -12.94
CA CYS A 68 14.47 -2.80 -13.07
C CYS A 68 13.92 -3.01 -14.50
N ASP A 69 14.66 -2.56 -15.51
CA ASP A 69 14.41 -2.84 -16.93
C ASP A 69 14.93 -4.23 -17.35
N SER A 70 15.56 -4.97 -16.43
CA SER A 70 15.99 -6.34 -16.64
C SER A 70 14.80 -7.30 -16.74
N PRO A 71 14.78 -8.19 -17.74
CA PRO A 71 13.72 -9.20 -17.89
C PRO A 71 13.71 -10.25 -16.76
N SER A 72 14.74 -10.29 -15.91
CA SER A 72 14.89 -11.28 -14.85
C SER A 72 15.00 -10.70 -13.42
N LEU A 73 14.74 -9.40 -13.23
CA LEU A 73 14.87 -8.72 -11.92
C LEU A 73 14.19 -9.50 -10.79
N SER A 74 14.97 -9.76 -9.74
CA SER A 74 14.51 -10.26 -8.46
C SER A 74 14.22 -9.10 -7.51
N LYS A 75 12.98 -9.04 -7.06
CA LYS A 75 12.46 -7.94 -6.24
C LYS A 75 13.09 -7.83 -4.85
N ASN A 76 13.86 -8.83 -4.43
CA ASN A 76 14.35 -8.97 -3.05
C ASN A 76 15.82 -8.54 -2.88
N CYS A 77 16.30 -7.66 -3.74
CA CYS A 77 17.69 -7.25 -3.75
C CYS A 77 18.00 -6.15 -2.74
N ALA A 78 19.27 -6.08 -2.32
CA ALA A 78 19.79 -4.99 -1.50
C ALA A 78 20.49 -3.94 -2.41
N PRO A 79 20.38 -2.63 -2.12
CA PRO A 79 19.56 -2.06 -1.06
C PRO A 79 18.08 -2.33 -1.29
N ILE A 80 17.34 -2.54 -0.20
CA ILE A 80 15.90 -2.76 -0.24
C ILE A 80 15.29 -1.53 -0.95
N PRO A 81 14.64 -1.69 -2.12
CA PRO A 81 14.22 -0.58 -2.96
C PRO A 81 12.96 0.11 -2.41
N ASN A 82 12.97 0.56 -1.16
CA ASN A 82 11.93 1.42 -0.62
C ASN A 82 12.57 2.61 0.10
N THR A 83 11.96 3.78 -0.02
CA THR A 83 12.55 5.07 0.37
C THR A 83 12.56 5.29 1.88
N HIS A 84 11.85 4.46 2.67
CA HIS A 84 11.59 4.59 4.11
C HIS A 84 10.87 5.90 4.51
N PHE A 85 10.56 6.77 3.55
CA PHE A 85 9.80 7.99 3.77
C PHE A 85 8.32 7.78 3.44
N LEU A 86 7.46 8.57 4.08
CA LEU A 86 6.04 8.65 3.71
C LEU A 86 5.91 9.54 2.47
N ASP A 87 6.20 9.00 1.29
CA ASP A 87 6.33 9.73 0.03
C ASP A 87 5.47 9.15 -1.11
N LEU A 88 4.49 8.30 -0.77
CA LEU A 88 3.61 7.64 -1.73
C LEU A 88 4.39 6.84 -2.79
N SER A 89 5.54 6.25 -2.43
CA SER A 89 6.27 5.28 -3.26
C SER A 89 5.36 4.15 -3.75
N SER A 90 4.35 3.80 -2.96
CA SER A 90 3.25 2.89 -3.34
C SER A 90 2.50 3.27 -4.62
N VAL A 91 2.45 4.56 -4.94
CA VAL A 91 1.83 5.13 -6.15
C VAL A 91 2.91 5.47 -7.19
N TYR A 92 3.98 6.14 -6.77
CA TYR A 92 4.97 6.77 -7.64
C TYR A 92 6.21 5.90 -7.95
N GLY A 93 6.35 4.74 -7.31
CA GLY A 93 7.53 3.89 -7.41
C GLY A 93 8.65 4.36 -6.47
N SER A 94 9.55 3.44 -6.15
CA SER A 94 10.77 3.73 -5.38
C SER A 94 12.00 3.88 -6.26
N GLU A 95 11.89 3.53 -7.55
CA GLU A 95 12.93 3.69 -8.56
C GLU A 95 12.44 4.51 -9.76
N GLU A 96 13.38 5.12 -10.50
CA GLU A 96 13.05 6.00 -11.63
C GLU A 96 12.22 5.31 -12.71
N CYS A 97 12.55 4.07 -13.03
CA CYS A 97 11.84 3.24 -14.00
C CYS A 97 10.42 2.86 -13.54
N GLU A 98 10.23 2.58 -12.25
CA GLU A 98 8.92 2.32 -11.67
C GLU A 98 8.06 3.58 -11.79
N GLY A 99 8.63 4.73 -11.42
CA GLY A 99 8.00 6.03 -11.59
C GLY A 99 7.69 6.37 -13.04
N ALA A 100 8.57 6.06 -13.98
CA ALA A 100 8.31 6.21 -15.40
C ALA A 100 7.18 5.28 -15.88
N SER A 101 7.11 4.05 -15.36
CA SER A 101 6.12 3.06 -15.76
C SER A 101 4.67 3.43 -15.40
N VAL A 102 4.50 4.24 -14.35
CA VAL A 102 3.17 4.69 -13.88
C VAL A 102 2.75 6.02 -14.50
N ARG A 103 3.63 6.75 -15.18
CA ARG A 103 3.34 8.07 -15.76
C ARG A 103 2.76 8.01 -17.16
N SER A 104 1.79 8.89 -17.45
CA SER A 104 1.26 9.05 -18.80
C SER A 104 2.22 9.86 -19.68
N PHE A 105 3.07 10.71 -19.06
CA PHE A 105 3.89 11.75 -19.70
C PHE A 105 3.05 12.75 -20.51
N ILE A 106 1.76 12.86 -20.16
CA ILE A 106 0.82 13.81 -20.75
C ILE A 106 0.15 14.56 -19.60
N LYS A 107 0.23 15.90 -19.63
CA LYS A 107 -0.38 16.82 -18.66
C LYS A 107 0.08 16.65 -17.19
N GLY A 108 1.19 15.96 -16.98
CA GLY A 108 1.72 15.61 -15.67
C GLY A 108 0.89 14.54 -14.96
N GLU A 109 0.13 13.72 -15.69
CA GLU A 109 -0.78 12.74 -15.12
C GLU A 109 -0.14 11.35 -14.93
N LEU A 110 -0.71 10.56 -14.03
CA LEU A 110 -0.49 9.13 -13.93
C LEU A 110 -1.38 8.36 -14.91
N ARG A 111 -0.89 7.22 -15.37
CA ARG A 111 -1.66 6.26 -16.16
C ARG A 111 -2.80 5.71 -15.31
N ALA A 112 -3.95 5.53 -15.95
CA ALA A 112 -5.10 4.88 -15.37
C ALA A 112 -5.84 4.09 -16.45
N TYR A 113 -6.66 3.14 -16.02
CA TYR A 113 -7.46 2.28 -16.88
C TYR A 113 -8.94 2.55 -16.61
N GLU A 114 -9.69 2.96 -17.62
CA GLU A 114 -11.12 3.15 -17.51
C GLU A 114 -11.86 1.85 -17.80
N HIS A 115 -12.69 1.40 -16.85
CA HIS A 115 -13.47 0.17 -16.96
C HIS A 115 -14.86 0.39 -16.39
N ASN A 116 -15.90 0.25 -17.23
CA ASN A 116 -17.30 0.40 -16.83
C ASN A 116 -17.60 1.74 -16.10
N GLY A 117 -16.92 2.82 -16.46
CA GLY A 117 -17.07 4.14 -15.82
C GLY A 117 -16.25 4.32 -14.54
N ASP A 118 -15.59 3.27 -14.05
CA ASP A 118 -14.60 3.36 -12.97
C ASP A 118 -13.21 3.65 -13.56
N LEU A 119 -12.46 4.51 -12.86
CA LEU A 119 -11.05 4.74 -13.14
C LEU A 119 -10.22 3.86 -12.21
N LEU A 120 -9.54 2.84 -12.73
CA LEU A 120 -8.71 1.89 -11.99
C LEU A 120 -7.22 2.12 -12.29
N PRO A 121 -6.29 1.51 -11.54
CA PRO A 121 -4.89 1.51 -11.94
C PRO A 121 -4.71 0.78 -13.27
N PRO A 122 -3.62 1.03 -14.02
CA PRO A 122 -3.33 0.30 -15.24
C PRO A 122 -3.25 -1.21 -15.01
N GLN A 123 -3.64 -1.99 -16.02
CA GLN A 123 -3.56 -3.45 -15.97
C GLN A 123 -2.20 -3.97 -16.45
N LYS A 124 -1.78 -5.10 -15.88
CA LYS A 124 -0.59 -5.87 -16.28
C LYS A 124 -0.95 -7.33 -16.50
N LYS A 125 -0.99 -7.72 -17.78
CA LYS A 125 -1.52 -9.02 -18.22
C LYS A 125 -0.76 -10.23 -17.69
N ASN A 126 0.57 -10.11 -17.57
CA ASN A 126 1.47 -11.21 -17.19
C ASN A 126 2.26 -10.87 -15.91
N ASP A 127 1.57 -10.38 -14.86
CA ASP A 127 2.24 -10.12 -13.59
C ASP A 127 2.50 -11.44 -12.81
N SER A 128 3.74 -11.66 -12.39
CA SER A 128 4.14 -12.82 -11.59
C SER A 128 3.72 -12.76 -10.12
N ASN A 129 3.32 -11.60 -9.59
CA ASN A 129 2.88 -11.43 -8.20
C ASN A 129 1.37 -11.49 -8.03
N CYS A 130 0.62 -11.78 -9.09
CA CYS A 130 -0.81 -11.93 -9.01
C CYS A 130 -1.29 -13.10 -9.88
N LEU A 131 -2.44 -13.68 -9.49
CA LEU A 131 -2.93 -14.94 -10.02
C LEU A 131 -4.15 -14.77 -10.94
N SER A 132 -4.67 -13.55 -11.10
CA SER A 132 -5.73 -13.24 -12.09
C SER A 132 -5.36 -13.72 -13.49
N LYS A 133 -6.35 -14.27 -14.21
CA LYS A 133 -6.22 -14.81 -15.57
C LYS A 133 -7.29 -14.23 -16.47
N ALA A 134 -7.01 -14.23 -17.78
CA ALA A 134 -7.94 -13.79 -18.81
C ALA A 134 -9.35 -14.40 -18.58
N PRO A 135 -10.42 -13.58 -18.71
CA PRO A 135 -10.43 -12.21 -19.25
C PRO A 135 -9.99 -11.11 -18.27
N TYR A 136 -9.65 -11.43 -17.02
CA TYR A 136 -9.26 -10.48 -15.98
C TYR A 136 -7.73 -10.38 -15.81
N TYR A 137 -7.22 -9.21 -15.43
CA TYR A 137 -5.77 -8.98 -15.32
C TYR A 137 -5.38 -8.29 -14.01
N CYS A 138 -4.16 -8.52 -13.57
CA CYS A 138 -3.60 -7.83 -12.40
C CYS A 138 -3.44 -6.33 -12.67
N PHE A 139 -3.27 -5.54 -11.62
CA PHE A 139 -2.97 -4.11 -11.72
C PHE A 139 -1.47 -3.83 -11.59
N THR A 140 -1.06 -2.62 -11.97
CA THR A 140 0.32 -2.15 -11.81
C THR A 140 0.35 -0.71 -11.34
N THR A 141 1.18 -0.46 -10.33
CA THR A 141 1.42 0.83 -9.66
C THR A 141 2.87 0.88 -9.18
N GLY A 142 3.23 1.91 -8.41
CA GLY A 142 4.57 2.04 -7.81
C GLY A 142 4.99 0.88 -6.91
N ASP A 143 4.06 0.32 -6.12
CA ASP A 143 4.32 -0.90 -5.34
C ASP A 143 3.79 -2.17 -6.03
N PHE A 144 4.62 -3.21 -6.08
CA PHE A 144 4.28 -4.46 -6.76
C PHE A 144 3.27 -5.34 -6.01
N ARG A 145 2.97 -5.03 -4.74
CA ARG A 145 2.00 -5.75 -3.91
C ARG A 145 0.59 -5.15 -4.04
N ASN A 146 0.39 -4.20 -4.96
CA ASN A 146 -0.90 -3.54 -5.22
C ASN A 146 -2.09 -4.50 -5.44
N SER A 147 -1.81 -5.68 -5.98
CA SER A 147 -2.81 -6.72 -6.28
C SER A 147 -2.80 -7.86 -5.25
N LEU A 148 -2.31 -7.63 -4.01
CA LEU A 148 -2.27 -8.64 -2.95
C LEU A 148 -3.66 -9.14 -2.56
N HIS A 149 -4.63 -8.24 -2.43
CA HIS A 149 -6.04 -8.58 -2.23
C HIS A 149 -6.93 -7.47 -2.79
N PRO A 150 -8.22 -7.73 -3.04
CA PRO A 150 -9.10 -6.76 -3.68
C PRO A 150 -9.15 -5.41 -2.96
N GLY A 151 -9.33 -5.38 -1.64
CA GLY A 151 -9.41 -4.14 -0.86
C GLY A 151 -8.25 -3.13 -0.97
N LEU A 152 -7.09 -3.49 -1.54
CA LEU A 152 -5.95 -2.58 -1.70
C LEU A 152 -6.03 -1.72 -2.98
N VAL A 153 -6.60 -2.26 -4.06
CA VAL A 153 -6.71 -1.54 -5.35
C VAL A 153 -7.48 -0.22 -5.23
N PRO A 154 -8.59 -0.13 -4.45
CA PRO A 154 -9.32 1.13 -4.30
C PRO A 154 -8.47 2.24 -3.69
N LEU A 155 -7.55 1.93 -2.76
CA LEU A 155 -6.62 2.93 -2.21
C LEU A 155 -5.65 3.44 -3.27
N HIS A 156 -5.06 2.55 -4.07
CA HIS A 156 -4.24 2.97 -5.21
C HIS A 156 -5.01 3.89 -6.15
N THR A 157 -6.24 3.52 -6.51
CA THR A 157 -7.10 4.36 -7.33
C THR A 157 -7.31 5.74 -6.73
N VAL A 158 -7.65 5.83 -5.43
CA VAL A 158 -7.94 7.12 -4.78
C VAL A 158 -6.77 8.08 -4.94
N TYR A 159 -5.54 7.63 -4.65
CA TYR A 159 -4.36 8.49 -4.77
C TYR A 159 -3.96 8.78 -6.23
N ILE A 160 -4.22 7.88 -7.18
CA ILE A 160 -4.04 8.14 -8.63
C ILE A 160 -5.03 9.22 -9.09
N LYS A 161 -6.31 9.08 -8.73
CA LYS A 161 -7.36 10.07 -9.04
C LYS A 161 -7.04 11.43 -8.44
N GLU A 162 -6.57 11.46 -7.19
CA GLU A 162 -6.20 12.73 -6.54
C GLU A 162 -5.00 13.38 -7.22
N HIS A 163 -3.97 12.61 -7.58
CA HIS A 163 -2.86 13.13 -8.38
C HIS A 163 -3.34 13.78 -9.68
N ASN A 164 -4.14 13.05 -10.48
CA ASN A 164 -4.63 13.54 -11.76
C ASN A 164 -5.54 14.77 -11.60
N ARG A 165 -6.34 14.82 -10.51
CA ARG A 165 -7.15 15.99 -10.16
C ARG A 165 -6.27 17.21 -9.88
N ILE A 166 -5.22 17.05 -9.06
CA ILE A 166 -4.27 18.12 -8.74
C ILE A 166 -3.49 18.57 -9.99
N ALA A 167 -3.00 17.64 -10.80
CA ALA A 167 -2.31 17.92 -12.06
C ALA A 167 -3.17 18.76 -13.01
N ALA A 168 -4.46 18.41 -13.15
CA ALA A 168 -5.40 19.18 -13.96
C ALA A 168 -5.61 20.63 -13.42
N LEU A 169 -5.60 20.83 -12.11
CA LEU A 169 -5.67 22.16 -11.49
C LEU A 169 -4.40 22.98 -11.76
N PHE A 170 -3.22 22.37 -11.64
CA PHE A 170 -1.96 23.02 -11.98
C PHE A 170 -1.88 23.37 -13.47
N LYS A 171 -2.27 22.46 -14.38
CA LYS A 171 -2.28 22.73 -15.81
C LYS A 171 -3.20 23.89 -16.18
N ARG A 172 -4.38 23.98 -15.54
CA ARG A 172 -5.33 25.07 -15.76
C ARG A 172 -4.78 26.41 -15.30
N SER A 173 -4.14 26.43 -14.14
CA SER A 173 -3.62 27.67 -13.53
C SER A 173 -2.28 28.10 -14.13
N ASN A 174 -1.50 27.14 -14.65
CA ASN A 174 -0.19 27.35 -15.25
C ASN A 174 -0.11 26.68 -16.64
N PRO A 175 -0.77 27.23 -17.68
CA PRO A 175 -0.85 26.58 -18.99
C PRO A 175 0.51 26.35 -19.67
N SER A 176 1.51 27.17 -19.36
CA SER A 176 2.88 27.09 -19.89
C SER A 176 3.78 26.05 -19.22
N TRP A 177 3.36 25.48 -18.08
CA TRP A 177 4.18 24.48 -17.39
C TRP A 177 4.31 23.21 -18.22
N THR A 178 5.51 22.61 -18.13
CA THR A 178 5.84 21.33 -18.75
C THR A 178 5.14 20.18 -18.02
N ASP A 179 5.04 19.02 -18.68
CA ASP A 179 4.56 17.78 -18.06
C ASP A 179 5.28 17.49 -16.74
N GLU A 180 6.61 17.55 -16.76
CA GLU A 180 7.45 17.28 -15.59
C GLU A 180 7.17 18.22 -14.42
N ALA A 181 7.07 19.53 -14.68
CA ALA A 181 6.79 20.51 -13.64
C ALA A 181 5.42 20.24 -12.98
N ILE A 182 4.40 19.92 -13.78
CA ILE A 182 3.06 19.61 -13.27
C ILE A 182 3.07 18.31 -12.46
N PHE A 183 3.73 17.27 -12.98
CA PHE A 183 3.83 15.98 -12.30
C PHE A 183 4.49 16.13 -10.91
N GLN A 184 5.63 16.81 -10.83
CA GLN A 184 6.35 16.96 -9.56
C GLN A 184 5.58 17.79 -8.54
N GLU A 185 4.90 18.87 -8.96
CA GLU A 185 4.10 19.68 -8.05
C GLU A 185 2.81 18.97 -7.62
N ALA A 186 2.15 18.23 -8.52
CA ALA A 186 1.02 17.38 -8.16
C ALA A 186 1.44 16.26 -7.19
N ARG A 187 2.60 15.62 -7.43
CA ARG A 187 3.21 14.63 -6.53
C ARG A 187 3.48 15.23 -5.16
N ARG A 188 4.12 16.40 -5.09
CA ARG A 188 4.44 17.10 -3.83
C ARG A 188 3.19 17.34 -2.98
N VAL A 189 2.12 17.85 -3.58
CA VAL A 189 0.85 18.14 -2.87
C VAL A 189 0.19 16.85 -2.39
N ASN A 190 0.10 15.82 -3.23
CA ASN A 190 -0.53 14.55 -2.87
C ASN A 190 0.23 13.84 -1.73
N ILE A 191 1.57 13.88 -1.75
CA ILE A 191 2.41 13.39 -0.65
C ILE A 191 2.12 14.16 0.64
N ALA A 192 2.00 15.49 0.57
CA ALA A 192 1.69 16.29 1.75
C ALA A 192 0.30 15.92 2.34
N GLN A 193 -0.72 15.72 1.49
CA GLN A 193 -2.04 15.25 1.92
C GLN A 193 -1.94 13.89 2.61
N TYR A 194 -1.19 12.95 2.02
CA TYR A 194 -0.95 11.63 2.59
C TYR A 194 -0.25 11.70 3.96
N GLN A 195 0.83 12.47 4.08
CA GLN A 195 1.52 12.67 5.35
C GLN A 195 0.58 13.25 6.41
N HIS A 196 -0.28 14.21 6.05
CA HIS A 196 -1.29 14.74 6.97
C HIS A 196 -2.29 13.67 7.43
N GLN A 197 -2.78 12.81 6.54
CA GLN A 197 -3.67 11.69 6.90
C GLN A 197 -2.97 10.72 7.87
N VAL A 198 -1.70 10.38 7.59
CA VAL A 198 -0.92 9.49 8.45
C VAL A 198 -0.72 10.09 9.85
N TYR A 199 -0.19 11.31 9.94
CA TYR A 199 0.15 11.91 11.23
C TYR A 199 -1.04 12.46 12.00
N SER A 200 -2.13 12.89 11.34
CA SER A 200 -3.28 13.51 12.00
C SER A 200 -4.38 12.53 12.36
N GLU A 201 -4.56 11.44 11.60
CA GLU A 201 -5.70 10.55 11.74
C GLU A 201 -5.29 9.12 12.12
N TYR A 202 -4.38 8.53 11.33
CA TYR A 202 -3.99 7.13 11.53
C TYR A 202 -3.09 6.94 12.75
N LEU A 203 -2.02 7.71 12.86
CA LEU A 203 -1.02 7.56 13.91
C LEU A 203 -1.62 7.71 15.33
N PRO A 204 -2.38 8.77 15.68
CA PRO A 204 -2.99 8.87 17.02
C PRO A 204 -3.99 7.73 17.30
N SER A 205 -4.60 7.16 16.26
CA SER A 205 -5.45 5.97 16.37
C SER A 205 -4.68 4.69 16.71
N VAL A 206 -3.38 4.63 16.42
CA VAL A 206 -2.48 3.50 16.71
C VAL A 206 -1.78 3.67 18.06
N ILE A 207 -1.14 4.83 18.29
CA ILE A 207 -0.28 5.05 19.46
C ILE A 207 -0.95 5.84 20.60
N GLY A 208 -2.15 6.35 20.37
CA GLY A 208 -2.90 7.16 21.32
C GLY A 208 -2.42 8.61 21.41
N ASN A 209 -3.31 9.49 21.89
CA ASN A 209 -3.06 10.94 21.98
C ASN A 209 -1.87 11.30 22.88
N LYS A 210 -1.59 10.50 23.92
CA LYS A 210 -0.47 10.77 24.83
C LYS A 210 0.87 10.72 24.10
N LEU A 211 1.18 9.60 23.43
CA LEU A 211 2.43 9.45 22.69
C LEU A 211 2.49 10.40 21.49
N TRP A 212 1.36 10.61 20.80
CA TRP A 212 1.27 11.57 19.70
C TRP A 212 1.68 13.00 20.12
N ASN A 213 1.27 13.45 21.30
CA ASN A 213 1.66 14.75 21.84
C ASN A 213 3.08 14.74 22.43
N ASP A 214 3.44 13.75 23.25
CA ASP A 214 4.72 13.69 23.95
C ASP A 214 5.91 13.65 22.98
N PHE A 215 5.76 13.02 21.82
CA PHE A 215 6.77 12.97 20.77
C PHE A 215 6.67 14.10 19.74
N GLY A 216 5.75 15.07 19.93
CA GLY A 216 5.60 16.21 19.02
C GLY A 216 5.16 15.82 17.61
N LEU A 217 4.37 14.75 17.46
CA LEU A 217 3.99 14.17 16.17
C LEU A 217 2.72 14.81 15.58
N LYS A 218 2.11 15.74 16.32
CA LYS A 218 0.91 16.47 15.89
C LYS A 218 1.26 17.50 14.81
N PRO A 219 0.66 17.42 13.60
CA PRO A 219 0.88 18.44 12.59
C PRO A 219 0.41 19.82 13.03
N LEU A 220 1.16 20.85 12.64
CA LEU A 220 0.80 22.23 12.88
C LEU A 220 -0.46 22.60 12.09
N GLN A 221 -1.31 23.45 12.67
CA GLN A 221 -2.51 23.95 12.00
C GLN A 221 -2.20 25.04 10.96
N SER A 222 -1.02 25.65 11.05
CA SER A 222 -0.52 26.65 10.10
C SER A 222 1.01 26.71 10.13
N GLY A 223 1.61 27.24 9.07
CA GLY A 223 3.07 27.34 8.93
C GLY A 223 3.73 26.01 8.56
N PHE A 224 5.00 25.86 8.92
CA PHE A 224 5.82 24.69 8.62
C PHE A 224 6.63 24.28 9.85
N SER A 225 6.90 22.97 9.97
CA SER A 225 7.79 22.45 11.01
C SER A 225 9.24 22.85 10.72
N THR A 226 9.97 23.24 11.76
CA THR A 226 11.43 23.48 11.70
C THR A 226 12.24 22.30 12.22
N GLY A 227 11.58 21.15 12.48
CA GLY A 227 12.19 19.97 13.09
C GLY A 227 13.04 19.11 12.14
N TYR A 228 13.18 19.49 10.86
CA TYR A 228 14.05 18.78 9.93
C TYR A 228 15.51 18.84 10.41
N SER A 229 16.16 17.68 10.45
CA SER A 229 17.58 17.58 10.77
C SER A 229 18.25 16.54 9.89
N THR A 230 19.33 16.93 9.23
CA THR A 230 20.15 16.03 8.38
C THR A 230 20.90 14.97 9.19
N SER A 231 20.98 15.12 10.51
CA SER A 231 21.63 14.15 11.41
C SER A 231 20.71 13.01 11.87
N VAL A 232 19.41 13.06 11.54
CA VAL A 232 18.47 11.99 11.85
C VAL A 232 18.57 10.88 10.80
N ASN A 233 18.79 9.65 11.25
CA ASN A 233 18.70 8.48 10.39
C ASN A 233 17.24 8.14 10.11
N ALA A 234 16.81 8.31 8.86
CA ALA A 234 15.44 8.01 8.41
C ALA A 234 15.19 6.52 8.11
N ALA A 235 16.21 5.66 8.23
CA ALA A 235 16.03 4.23 7.98
C ALA A 235 15.14 3.57 9.02
N LEU A 236 14.24 2.70 8.56
CA LEU A 236 13.45 1.85 9.46
C LEU A 236 14.32 0.80 10.14
N SER A 237 14.01 0.50 11.40
CA SER A 237 14.63 -0.63 12.09
C SER A 237 14.09 -1.96 11.55
N ALA A 238 14.94 -3.00 11.61
CA ALA A 238 14.55 -4.35 11.20
C ALA A 238 13.39 -4.87 12.05
N GLU A 239 13.36 -4.53 13.34
CA GLU A 239 12.31 -4.90 14.27
C GLU A 239 10.97 -4.28 13.88
N PHE A 240 10.97 -3.01 13.45
CA PHE A 240 9.76 -2.35 13.00
C PHE A 240 9.20 -2.99 11.72
N ALA A 241 10.06 -3.18 10.72
CA ALA A 241 9.69 -3.70 9.41
C ALA A 241 9.30 -5.19 9.43
N ALA A 242 10.05 -6.01 10.17
CA ALA A 242 9.86 -7.46 10.20
C ALA A 242 8.80 -7.92 11.21
N ALA A 243 8.56 -7.15 12.29
CA ALA A 243 7.70 -7.58 13.38
C ALA A 243 6.68 -6.52 13.83
N ALA A 244 7.13 -5.38 14.35
CA ALA A 244 6.23 -4.48 15.11
C ALA A 244 5.08 -3.93 14.27
N PHE A 245 5.35 -3.44 13.05
CA PHE A 245 4.32 -2.88 12.18
C PHE A 245 3.45 -3.94 11.49
N ARG A 246 3.69 -5.24 11.76
CA ARG A 246 2.81 -6.35 11.34
C ARG A 246 1.63 -6.56 12.28
N PHE A 247 1.47 -5.73 13.33
CA PHE A 247 0.31 -5.80 14.23
C PHE A 247 -1.04 -5.70 13.48
N GLY A 248 -1.07 -5.02 12.32
CA GLY A 248 -2.25 -4.92 11.46
C GLY A 248 -2.79 -6.27 10.97
N HIS A 249 -1.99 -7.34 10.96
CA HIS A 249 -2.51 -8.68 10.67
C HIS A 249 -3.52 -9.17 11.73
N GLY A 250 -3.39 -8.70 12.98
CA GLY A 250 -4.36 -8.98 14.04
C GLY A 250 -5.67 -8.19 13.92
N THR A 251 -5.71 -7.18 13.06
CA THR A 251 -6.92 -6.37 12.79
C THR A 251 -7.56 -6.72 11.44
N ALA A 252 -6.99 -7.68 10.71
CA ALA A 252 -7.50 -8.15 9.43
C ALA A 252 -8.77 -8.99 9.61
N ARG A 253 -9.76 -8.73 8.74
CA ARG A 253 -10.99 -9.52 8.68
C ARG A 253 -10.83 -10.67 7.69
N LYS A 254 -11.61 -11.73 7.88
CA LYS A 254 -11.72 -12.82 6.90
C LYS A 254 -12.39 -12.37 5.59
N ASP A 255 -13.12 -11.26 5.63
CA ASP A 255 -13.97 -10.82 4.54
C ASP A 255 -14.02 -9.29 4.34
N PHE A 256 -14.33 -8.89 3.11
CA PHE A 256 -14.68 -7.53 2.71
C PHE A 256 -16.16 -7.47 2.36
N PRO A 257 -17.02 -6.98 3.28
CA PRO A 257 -18.38 -6.62 2.95
C PRO A 257 -18.38 -5.57 1.85
N ARG A 258 -19.35 -5.65 0.94
CA ARG A 258 -19.51 -4.67 -0.13
C ARG A 258 -20.84 -3.97 0.01
N VAL A 259 -20.83 -2.64 0.02
CA VAL A 259 -22.03 -1.83 0.22
C VAL A 259 -22.05 -0.66 -0.75
N THR A 260 -23.24 -0.16 -1.08
CA THR A 260 -23.40 1.09 -1.83
C THR A 260 -23.46 2.28 -0.89
N ASN A 261 -23.38 3.49 -1.45
CA ASN A 261 -23.59 4.77 -0.76
C ASN A 261 -24.91 4.91 0.01
N SER A 262 -25.89 4.03 -0.25
CA SER A 262 -27.17 3.97 0.45
C SER A 262 -27.15 2.91 1.57
N ASN A 263 -25.96 2.44 1.95
CA ASN A 263 -25.70 1.38 2.92
C ASN A 263 -26.44 0.06 2.58
N LYS A 264 -26.58 -0.23 1.29
CA LYS A 264 -27.18 -1.48 0.78
C LYS A 264 -26.09 -2.43 0.33
N THR A 265 -26.21 -3.71 0.64
CA THR A 265 -25.25 -4.72 0.17
C THR A 265 -25.12 -4.71 -1.36
N ALA A 266 -23.88 -4.65 -1.84
CA ALA A 266 -23.52 -4.55 -3.26
C ALA A 266 -22.77 -5.81 -3.72
N GLY A 267 -23.52 -6.78 -4.26
CA GLY A 267 -22.96 -8.08 -4.64
C GLY A 267 -22.56 -8.94 -3.44
N SER A 268 -21.73 -9.95 -3.68
CA SER A 268 -21.27 -10.86 -2.62
C SER A 268 -20.09 -10.28 -1.84
N THR A 269 -20.12 -10.47 -0.52
CA THR A 269 -18.95 -10.31 0.34
C THR A 269 -17.74 -11.06 -0.24
N VAL A 270 -16.58 -10.41 -0.25
CA VAL A 270 -15.35 -11.00 -0.78
C VAL A 270 -14.61 -11.71 0.34
N ASP A 271 -14.52 -13.04 0.25
CA ASP A 271 -13.69 -13.85 1.15
C ASP A 271 -12.21 -13.60 0.88
N MET A 272 -11.46 -13.13 1.88
CA MET A 272 -10.07 -12.75 1.69
C MET A 272 -9.20 -13.98 1.39
N GLY A 273 -9.42 -15.10 2.08
CA GLY A 273 -8.61 -16.31 1.92
C GLY A 273 -8.64 -16.89 0.51
N SER A 274 -9.80 -16.83 -0.14
CA SER A 274 -10.01 -17.32 -1.51
C SER A 274 -9.59 -16.33 -2.60
N ASN A 275 -9.38 -15.05 -2.25
CA ASN A 275 -9.17 -13.97 -3.21
C ASN A 275 -7.83 -13.23 -3.06
N ILE A 276 -6.94 -13.71 -2.18
CA ILE A 276 -5.54 -13.27 -2.20
C ILE A 276 -4.97 -13.49 -3.60
N PHE A 277 -4.38 -12.45 -4.19
CA PHE A 277 -3.86 -12.40 -5.56
C PHE A 277 -4.87 -12.50 -6.71
N TYR A 278 -6.18 -12.51 -6.44
CA TYR A 278 -7.25 -12.50 -7.45
C TYR A 278 -8.09 -11.23 -7.31
N VAL A 279 -7.80 -10.19 -8.09
CA VAL A 279 -8.35 -8.83 -7.84
C VAL A 279 -9.37 -8.34 -8.86
N ASP A 280 -9.05 -8.39 -10.15
CA ASP A 280 -9.78 -7.64 -11.18
C ASP A 280 -11.21 -8.12 -11.42
N SER A 281 -11.48 -9.41 -11.24
CA SER A 281 -12.83 -9.97 -11.33
C SER A 281 -13.82 -9.36 -10.33
N HIS A 282 -13.34 -8.75 -9.24
CA HIS A 282 -14.19 -8.13 -8.22
C HIS A 282 -14.67 -6.72 -8.58
N TYR A 283 -14.08 -6.12 -9.61
CA TYR A 283 -14.47 -4.79 -10.12
C TYR A 283 -15.41 -4.84 -11.33
N ALA A 284 -15.83 -6.04 -11.74
CA ALA A 284 -16.83 -6.19 -12.78
C ALA A 284 -18.13 -5.46 -12.40
N ALA A 285 -18.85 -4.92 -13.39
CA ALA A 285 -20.05 -4.11 -13.14
C ALA A 285 -21.13 -4.86 -12.33
N ASN A 286 -21.27 -6.17 -12.54
CA ASN A 286 -22.20 -7.03 -11.79
C ASN A 286 -21.78 -7.28 -10.33
N GLN A 287 -20.59 -6.85 -9.93
CA GLN A 287 -20.07 -6.93 -8.57
C GLN A 287 -20.19 -5.58 -7.82
N GLY A 288 -20.68 -4.52 -8.45
CA GLY A 288 -20.82 -3.21 -7.81
C GLY A 288 -19.60 -2.30 -7.95
N GLY A 289 -18.61 -2.71 -8.75
CA GLY A 289 -17.45 -1.88 -9.09
C GLY A 289 -16.58 -1.51 -7.89
N GLN A 290 -15.68 -0.56 -8.11
CA GLN A 290 -14.74 -0.14 -7.06
C GLN A 290 -15.45 0.55 -5.89
N ALA A 291 -16.47 1.35 -6.19
CA ALA A 291 -17.23 2.11 -5.18
C ALA A 291 -17.71 1.21 -4.03
N SER A 292 -18.10 -0.01 -4.36
CA SER A 292 -18.60 -0.98 -3.36
C SER A 292 -17.60 -1.41 -2.28
N PHE A 293 -16.30 -1.14 -2.46
CA PHE A 293 -15.25 -1.40 -1.46
C PHE A 293 -14.97 -0.21 -0.54
N ILE A 294 -15.44 0.99 -0.88
CA ILE A 294 -15.07 2.25 -0.23
C ILE A 294 -16.26 3.08 0.28
N GLU A 295 -17.46 2.84 -0.26
CA GLU A 295 -18.73 3.43 0.22
C GLU A 295 -19.24 2.73 1.49
#